data_AF-A0A6J6RVA2-F1
#
_entry.id   AF-A0A6J6RVA2-F1
#
_cell.length_a   1.000
_cell.length_b   1.000
_cell.length_c   1.000
_cell.angle_alpha   90.00
_cell.angle_beta   90.00
_cell.angle_gamma   90.00
#
_symmetry.space_group_name_H-M   'P 1'
#
loop_
_entity.id
_entity.type
_entity.pdbx_description
1 polymer ?
#
loop_
_entity_poly.entity_id
_entity_poly.type
_entity_poly.pdbx_seq_one_letter_code
_entity_poly.pdbx_strand_id
1 'polypeptide(L)'
;MPWGTPVVCAQNAVCNEPSALRLFPNVYGMNVMLIGTHLKPGVVQVYTSPLNGILDIGRYPNGVDDTSRAICAALKHSGFESAARPDIMRWKYGKLLMNLNNAIEVAVGPGFGYSEAYRRVRAEGEACLSAAGIEYVGRDEDVAHRGDKLRFHLIEGQDRGGGSTWQSFLRNRGSAETDYLNGEIVLLGRLRGIPTPANAFLQRLMHRMLVDGPAPGSMSHDELVAAMDADQ
;
A
#
# COMPACT_ATOMS: atom_id res chain seq x y z
N MET A 1 -16.51 19.07 -9.55
CA MET A 1 -16.77 18.01 -10.56
C MET A 1 -18.27 17.73 -10.59
N PRO A 2 -18.87 17.41 -11.75
CA PRO A 2 -20.28 17.00 -11.81
C PRO A 2 -20.59 15.84 -10.87
N TRP A 3 -21.79 15.80 -10.28
CA TRP A 3 -22.19 14.78 -9.30
C TRP A 3 -22.01 13.33 -9.81
N GLY A 4 -22.35 13.07 -11.08
CA GLY A 4 -22.23 11.73 -11.68
C GLY A 4 -20.81 11.32 -12.12
N THR A 5 -19.78 12.13 -11.85
CA THR A 5 -18.41 11.85 -12.31
C THR A 5 -17.88 10.59 -11.64
N PRO A 6 -17.39 9.58 -12.40
CA PRO A 6 -16.67 8.44 -11.83
C PRO A 6 -15.40 8.88 -11.09
N VAL A 7 -15.24 8.44 -9.84
CA VAL A 7 -14.04 8.69 -9.02
C VAL A 7 -13.34 7.37 -8.75
N VAL A 8 -12.08 7.28 -9.17
CA VAL A 8 -11.25 6.09 -8.97
C VAL A 8 -10.20 6.36 -7.89
N CYS A 9 -10.29 5.65 -6.77
CA CYS A 9 -9.34 5.73 -5.67
C CYS A 9 -8.13 4.83 -5.95
N ALA A 10 -7.11 5.41 -6.59
CA ALA A 10 -5.85 4.74 -6.94
C ALA A 10 -4.77 4.85 -5.83
N GLN A 11 -5.08 5.46 -4.70
CA GLN A 11 -4.15 5.54 -3.57
C GLN A 11 -3.99 4.19 -2.87
N ASN A 12 -2.85 4.03 -2.19
CA ASN A 12 -2.69 3.03 -1.12
C ASN A 12 -3.74 3.28 -0.02
N ALA A 13 -3.86 2.33 0.92
CA ALA A 13 -4.88 2.30 1.97
C ALA A 13 -6.31 2.04 1.48
N VAL A 14 -7.23 1.88 2.45
CA VAL A 14 -8.62 1.42 2.24
C VAL A 14 -9.67 2.43 2.73
N CYS A 15 -9.24 3.54 3.33
CA CYS A 15 -10.13 4.59 3.82
C CYS A 15 -10.57 5.57 2.71
N ASN A 16 -9.94 5.51 1.53
CA ASN A 16 -10.16 6.45 0.43
C ASN A 16 -11.57 6.31 -0.16
N GLU A 17 -11.99 5.09 -0.46
CA GLU A 17 -13.26 4.80 -1.10
C GLU A 17 -14.46 5.18 -0.22
N PRO A 18 -14.54 4.81 1.08
CA PRO A 18 -15.59 5.32 1.95
C PRO A 18 -15.59 6.86 2.03
N SER A 19 -14.42 7.50 2.00
CA SER A 19 -14.31 8.96 2.06
C SER A 19 -14.87 9.60 0.77
N ALA A 20 -14.53 9.05 -0.39
CA ALA A 20 -15.06 9.49 -1.68
C ALA A 20 -16.57 9.21 -1.82
N LEU A 21 -17.06 8.08 -1.32
CA LEU A 21 -18.48 7.68 -1.43
C LEU A 21 -19.43 8.61 -0.68
N ARG A 22 -18.93 9.34 0.32
CA ARG A 22 -19.69 10.41 1.00
C ARG A 22 -20.01 11.58 0.07
N LEU A 23 -19.23 11.76 -1.00
CA LEU A 23 -19.29 12.92 -1.89
C LEU A 23 -19.72 12.59 -3.31
N PHE A 24 -19.52 11.34 -3.77
CA PHE A 24 -19.81 10.92 -5.13
C PHE A 24 -20.52 9.55 -5.15
N PRO A 25 -21.51 9.35 -6.02
CA PRO A 25 -22.25 8.08 -6.13
C PRO A 25 -21.49 6.99 -6.90
N ASN A 26 -20.53 7.39 -7.74
CA ASN A 26 -19.82 6.52 -8.68
C ASN A 26 -18.35 6.37 -8.25
N VAL A 27 -18.12 5.58 -7.20
CA VAL A 27 -16.78 5.38 -6.61
C VAL A 27 -16.24 4.00 -6.94
N TYR A 28 -14.97 3.95 -7.31
CA TYR A 28 -14.26 2.74 -7.69
C TYR A 28 -12.97 2.64 -6.88
N GLY A 29 -12.67 1.45 -6.38
CA GLY A 29 -11.36 1.14 -5.85
C GLY A 29 -10.42 0.71 -6.97
N MET A 30 -9.14 1.08 -6.89
CA MET A 30 -8.10 0.54 -7.76
C MET A 30 -6.96 -0.03 -6.94
N ASN A 31 -6.57 -1.26 -7.27
CA ASN A 31 -5.38 -1.90 -6.72
C ASN A 31 -4.21 -1.65 -7.67
N VAL A 32 -3.31 -0.74 -7.27
CA VAL A 32 -2.17 -0.32 -8.10
C VAL A 32 -0.95 -1.18 -7.82
N MET A 33 -0.54 -2.00 -8.78
CA MET A 33 0.74 -2.71 -8.75
C MET A 33 1.65 -2.15 -9.84
N LEU A 34 2.31 -1.06 -9.48
CA LEU A 34 3.18 -0.30 -10.35
C LEU A 34 4.34 0.21 -9.52
N ILE A 35 5.53 0.25 -10.10
CA ILE A 35 6.68 0.80 -9.41
C ILE A 35 7.23 1.99 -10.18
N GLY A 36 6.76 3.18 -9.82
CA GLY A 36 7.10 4.43 -10.49
C GLY A 36 7.71 5.45 -9.54
N THR A 37 8.66 6.24 -10.06
CA THR A 37 9.31 7.33 -9.32
C THR A 37 9.20 8.60 -10.12
N HIS A 38 8.56 9.62 -9.54
CA HIS A 38 8.66 11.00 -10.05
C HIS A 38 10.04 11.54 -9.72
N LEU A 39 10.80 12.02 -10.69
CA LEU A 39 12.16 12.55 -10.43
C LEU A 39 12.15 14.07 -10.29
N LYS A 40 11.56 14.73 -11.27
CA LYS A 40 11.44 16.19 -11.38
C LYS A 40 10.22 16.51 -12.25
N PRO A 41 9.71 17.76 -12.24
CA PRO A 41 8.57 18.14 -13.07
C PRO A 41 8.71 17.65 -14.52
N GLY A 42 7.70 16.93 -15.01
CA GLY A 42 7.67 16.36 -16.36
C GLY A 42 8.48 15.08 -16.56
N VAL A 43 9.15 14.53 -15.53
CA VAL A 43 9.98 13.32 -15.64
C VAL A 43 9.57 12.29 -14.59
N VAL A 44 9.05 11.16 -15.09
CA VAL A 44 8.72 9.96 -14.30
C VAL A 44 9.45 8.76 -14.87
N GLN A 45 9.86 7.84 -14.00
CA GLN A 45 10.47 6.58 -14.37
C GLN A 45 9.60 5.43 -13.88
N VAL A 46 9.44 4.41 -14.72
CA VAL A 46 8.68 3.19 -14.43
C VAL A 46 9.68 2.03 -14.42
N TYR A 47 9.71 1.30 -13.31
CA TYR A 47 10.66 0.21 -13.05
C TYR A 47 10.00 -1.17 -13.18
N THR A 48 8.81 -1.22 -13.76
CA THR A 48 8.03 -2.42 -14.03
C THR A 48 8.09 -2.79 -15.51
N SER A 49 8.33 -4.07 -15.79
CA SER A 49 8.48 -4.64 -17.13
C SER A 49 7.88 -6.06 -17.19
N PRO A 50 7.36 -6.54 -18.34
CA PRO A 50 7.21 -5.84 -19.62
C PRO A 50 6.03 -4.86 -19.64
N LEU A 51 5.11 -4.96 -18.68
CA LEU A 51 3.98 -4.03 -18.55
C LEU A 51 4.34 -2.88 -17.61
N ASN A 52 3.73 -1.72 -17.87
CA ASN A 52 3.92 -0.53 -17.03
C ASN A 52 3.37 -0.72 -15.61
N GLY A 53 2.46 -1.66 -15.39
CA GLY A 53 1.81 -1.94 -14.11
C GLY A 53 0.61 -2.88 -14.27
N ILE A 54 0.11 -3.41 -13.16
CA ILE A 54 -1.22 -4.03 -13.07
C ILE A 54 -2.12 -3.09 -12.27
N LEU A 55 -3.24 -2.66 -12.85
CA LEU A 55 -4.13 -1.63 -12.31
C LEU A 55 -5.57 -2.16 -12.29
N ASP A 56 -5.84 -3.13 -11.42
CA ASP A 56 -7.17 -3.73 -11.30
C ASP A 56 -8.16 -2.76 -10.65
N ILE A 57 -9.42 -2.80 -11.09
CA ILE A 57 -10.45 -1.84 -10.68
C ILE A 57 -11.79 -2.54 -10.45
N GLY A 58 -12.58 -2.02 -9.51
CA GLY A 58 -13.94 -2.47 -9.26
C GLY A 58 -14.77 -1.36 -8.64
N ARG A 59 -16.10 -1.51 -8.68
CA ARG A 59 -17.00 -0.58 -8.01
C ARG A 59 -16.88 -0.77 -6.49
N TYR A 60 -16.87 0.33 -5.76
CA TYR A 60 -16.91 0.28 -4.30
C TYR A 60 -18.37 0.25 -3.80
N PRO A 61 -18.72 -0.58 -2.79
CA PRO A 61 -17.85 -1.53 -2.09
C PRO A 61 -17.62 -2.85 -2.83
N ASN A 62 -18.48 -3.18 -3.80
CA ASN A 62 -18.36 -4.38 -4.62
C ASN A 62 -19.05 -4.19 -5.99
N GLY A 63 -18.76 -5.11 -6.90
CA GLY A 63 -19.36 -5.20 -8.22
C GLY A 63 -18.53 -4.59 -9.35
N VAL A 64 -19.05 -4.74 -10.57
CA VAL A 64 -18.46 -4.22 -11.81
C VAL A 64 -19.58 -3.64 -12.67
N ASP A 65 -19.26 -2.61 -13.45
CA ASP A 65 -20.20 -1.98 -14.37
C ASP A 65 -19.50 -1.63 -15.69
N ASP A 66 -20.22 -0.99 -16.61
CA ASP A 66 -19.66 -0.61 -17.91
C ASP A 66 -18.52 0.40 -17.77
N THR A 67 -18.56 1.25 -16.75
CA THR A 67 -17.51 2.23 -16.46
C THR A 67 -16.21 1.53 -16.04
N SER A 68 -16.26 0.59 -15.10
CA SER A 68 -15.06 -0.13 -14.66
C SER A 68 -14.48 -0.98 -15.80
N ARG A 69 -15.34 -1.60 -16.64
CA ARG A 69 -14.91 -2.30 -17.85
C ARG A 69 -14.25 -1.37 -18.88
N ALA A 70 -14.81 -0.20 -19.12
CA ALA A 70 -14.25 0.79 -20.04
C ALA A 70 -12.89 1.30 -19.55
N ILE A 71 -12.75 1.56 -18.25
CA ILE A 71 -11.47 1.97 -17.65
C ILE A 71 -10.43 0.85 -17.80
N CYS A 72 -10.78 -0.42 -17.53
CA CYS A 72 -9.87 -1.55 -17.76
C CYS A 72 -9.38 -1.61 -19.21
N ALA A 73 -10.29 -1.45 -20.18
CA ALA A 73 -9.94 -1.49 -21.59
C ALA A 73 -8.98 -0.34 -21.97
N ALA A 74 -9.22 0.87 -21.46
CA ALA A 74 -8.35 2.02 -21.69
C ALA A 74 -6.94 1.82 -21.08
N LEU A 75 -6.86 1.26 -19.87
CA LEU A 75 -5.59 0.94 -19.21
C LEU A 75 -4.81 -0.12 -19.99
N LYS A 76 -5.50 -1.17 -20.47
CA LYS A 76 -4.90 -2.19 -21.34
C LYS A 76 -4.34 -1.63 -22.64
N HIS A 77 -5.08 -0.75 -23.29
CA HIS A 77 -4.62 -0.06 -24.49
C HIS A 77 -3.36 0.81 -24.23
N SER A 78 -3.14 1.22 -22.97
CA SER A 78 -2.03 2.09 -22.56
C SER A 78 -0.82 1.33 -22.00
N GLY A 79 -0.74 0.00 -22.18
CA GLY A 79 0.41 -0.81 -21.77
C GLY A 79 0.38 -1.26 -20.30
N PHE A 80 -0.79 -1.24 -19.66
CA PHE A 80 -1.01 -1.83 -18.33
C PHE A 80 -1.78 -3.16 -18.45
N GLU A 81 -1.68 -4.01 -17.44
CA GLU A 81 -2.70 -5.05 -17.22
C GLU A 81 -3.82 -4.48 -16.34
N SER A 82 -5.05 -4.94 -16.53
CA SER A 82 -6.18 -4.51 -15.70
C SER A 82 -7.37 -5.47 -15.81
N ALA A 83 -7.86 -5.94 -14.67
CA ALA A 83 -9.09 -6.70 -14.55
C ALA A 83 -10.18 -5.88 -13.84
N ALA A 84 -11.42 -6.00 -14.34
CA ALA A 84 -12.61 -5.52 -13.65
C ALA A 84 -12.99 -6.55 -12.58
N ARG A 85 -12.88 -6.18 -11.30
CA ARG A 85 -13.03 -7.09 -10.17
C ARG A 85 -14.25 -6.75 -9.31
N PRO A 86 -15.21 -7.68 -9.15
CA PRO A 86 -16.35 -7.44 -8.27
C PRO A 86 -15.94 -7.38 -6.78
N ASP A 87 -14.79 -7.94 -6.44
CA ASP A 87 -14.24 -8.04 -5.09
C ASP A 87 -13.00 -7.14 -4.90
N ILE A 88 -12.92 -5.99 -5.59
CA ILE A 88 -11.68 -5.18 -5.62
C ILE A 88 -11.14 -4.79 -4.23
N MET A 89 -12.01 -4.64 -3.23
CA MET A 89 -11.57 -4.33 -1.87
C MET A 89 -10.76 -5.47 -1.25
N ARG A 90 -11.03 -6.74 -1.59
CA ARG A 90 -10.22 -7.89 -1.18
C ARG A 90 -8.76 -7.74 -1.63
N TRP A 91 -8.55 -7.21 -2.84
CA TRP A 91 -7.22 -6.90 -3.38
C TRP A 91 -6.57 -5.73 -2.66
N LYS A 92 -7.33 -4.66 -2.39
CA LYS A 92 -6.82 -3.50 -1.64
C LYS A 92 -6.43 -3.85 -0.20
N TYR A 93 -7.18 -4.72 0.48
CA TYR A 93 -6.81 -5.22 1.80
C TYR A 93 -5.57 -6.13 1.76
N GLY A 94 -5.43 -6.97 0.72
CA GLY A 94 -4.19 -7.73 0.50
C GLY A 94 -2.97 -6.79 0.32
N LYS A 95 -3.16 -5.71 -0.45
CA LYS A 95 -2.14 -4.67 -0.65
C LYS A 95 -1.86 -3.86 0.63
N LEU A 96 -2.87 -3.57 1.45
CA LEU A 96 -2.70 -2.94 2.76
C LEU A 96 -1.71 -3.76 3.62
N LEU A 97 -1.93 -5.06 3.74
CA LEU A 97 -1.04 -5.96 4.49
C LEU A 97 0.38 -5.96 3.91
N MET A 98 0.53 -5.97 2.58
CA MET A 98 1.84 -5.87 1.92
C MET A 98 2.55 -4.56 2.27
N ASN A 99 1.82 -3.44 2.27
CA ASN A 99 2.36 -2.12 2.55
C ASN A 99 2.69 -1.87 4.03
N LEU A 100 2.35 -2.78 4.96
CA LEU A 100 2.79 -2.66 6.36
C LEU A 100 4.31 -2.71 6.52
N ASN A 101 5.03 -3.25 5.52
CA ASN A 101 6.49 -3.22 5.49
C ASN A 101 7.07 -1.82 5.24
N ASN A 102 6.28 -0.86 4.77
CA ASN A 102 6.77 0.44 4.34
C ASN A 102 7.43 1.23 5.48
N ALA A 103 6.84 1.21 6.68
CA ALA A 103 7.41 1.89 7.85
C ALA A 103 8.69 1.20 8.35
N ILE A 104 8.78 -0.13 8.18
CA ILE A 104 9.99 -0.90 8.52
C ILE A 104 11.12 -0.49 7.58
N GLU A 105 10.86 -0.45 6.27
CA GLU A 105 11.84 -0.03 5.28
C GLU A 105 12.38 1.38 5.58
N VAL A 106 11.53 2.33 5.98
CA VAL A 106 11.96 3.67 6.43
C VAL A 106 12.91 3.61 7.62
N ALA A 107 12.64 2.76 8.60
CA ALA A 107 13.46 2.66 9.81
C ALA A 107 14.82 2.00 9.55
N VAL A 108 14.84 0.90 8.78
CA VAL A 108 16.01 0.01 8.66
C VAL A 108 16.74 0.06 7.33
N GLY A 109 16.20 0.78 6.35
CA GLY A 109 16.74 0.86 5.01
C GLY A 109 16.10 -0.12 4.03
N PRO A 110 16.36 0.05 2.73
CA PRO A 110 15.88 -0.85 1.69
C PRO A 110 16.55 -2.23 1.81
N GLY A 111 15.75 -3.29 1.94
CA GLY A 111 16.27 -4.64 2.08
C GLY A 111 15.21 -5.63 2.60
N PHE A 112 15.30 -6.87 2.11
CA PHE A 112 14.55 -8.10 2.40
C PHE A 112 13.16 -8.02 3.08
N GLY A 113 12.12 -8.41 2.33
CA GLY A 113 10.70 -8.30 2.70
C GLY A 113 10.11 -9.35 3.66
N TYR A 114 10.89 -9.95 4.57
CA TYR A 114 10.38 -10.94 5.55
C TYR A 114 11.08 -10.84 6.91
N SER A 115 11.31 -9.62 7.39
CA SER A 115 11.85 -9.41 8.74
C SER A 115 10.89 -9.93 9.83
N GLU A 116 11.43 -10.20 11.02
CA GLU A 116 10.61 -10.50 12.21
C GLU A 116 9.59 -9.38 12.48
N ALA A 117 9.99 -8.11 12.37
CA ALA A 117 9.10 -6.97 12.48
C ALA A 117 7.92 -7.04 11.48
N TYR A 118 8.17 -7.40 10.22
CA TYR A 118 7.11 -7.54 9.21
C TYR A 118 6.16 -8.68 9.54
N ARG A 119 6.67 -9.82 10.01
CA ARG A 119 5.83 -10.95 10.45
C ARG A 119 4.88 -10.54 11.59
N ARG A 120 5.37 -9.77 12.57
CA ARG A 120 4.55 -9.29 13.70
C ARG A 120 3.44 -8.34 13.25
N VAL A 121 3.77 -7.29 12.48
CA VAL A 121 2.75 -6.32 12.03
C VAL A 121 1.74 -6.95 11.09
N ARG A 122 2.17 -7.90 10.27
CA ARG A 122 1.28 -8.64 9.38
C ARG A 122 0.34 -9.54 10.16
N ALA A 123 0.83 -10.29 11.14
CA ALA A 123 -0.01 -11.15 11.98
C ALA A 123 -1.11 -10.37 12.71
N GLU A 124 -0.76 -9.20 13.27
CA GLU A 124 -1.75 -8.28 13.86
C GLU A 124 -2.79 -7.80 12.84
N GLY A 125 -2.34 -7.44 11.63
CA GLY A 125 -3.23 -7.02 10.56
C GLY A 125 -4.19 -8.12 10.13
N GLU A 126 -3.70 -9.34 9.94
CA GLU A 126 -4.51 -10.51 9.58
C GLU A 126 -5.53 -10.83 10.68
N ALA A 127 -5.14 -10.75 11.97
CA ALA A 127 -6.05 -10.91 13.09
C ALA A 127 -7.16 -9.85 13.12
N CYS A 128 -6.81 -8.57 12.87
CA CYS A 128 -7.77 -7.48 12.82
C CYS A 128 -8.76 -7.62 11.65
N LEU A 129 -8.29 -7.97 10.46
CA LEU A 129 -9.14 -8.20 9.29
C LEU A 129 -10.06 -9.40 9.52
N SER A 130 -9.54 -10.50 10.07
CA SER A 130 -10.35 -11.67 10.42
C SER A 130 -11.44 -11.32 11.45
N ALA A 131 -11.10 -10.60 12.52
CA ALA A 131 -12.07 -10.16 13.53
C ALA A 131 -13.13 -9.19 12.98
N ALA A 132 -12.79 -8.44 11.94
CA ALA A 132 -13.70 -7.55 11.24
C ALA A 132 -14.54 -8.24 10.14
N GLY A 133 -14.30 -9.52 9.85
CA GLY A 133 -14.94 -10.24 8.75
C GLY A 133 -14.55 -9.70 7.37
N ILE A 134 -13.34 -9.14 7.25
CA ILE A 134 -12.84 -8.54 6.01
C ILE A 134 -11.94 -9.55 5.31
N GLU A 135 -12.36 -9.99 4.13
CA GLU A 135 -11.55 -10.84 3.27
C GLU A 135 -10.43 -10.05 2.59
N TYR A 136 -9.31 -10.73 2.34
CA TYR A 136 -8.18 -10.16 1.61
C TYR A 136 -7.55 -11.20 0.68
N VAL A 137 -6.85 -10.71 -0.35
CA VAL A 137 -6.04 -11.55 -1.23
C VAL A 137 -4.78 -11.97 -0.51
N GLY A 138 -4.58 -13.28 -0.42
CA GLY A 138 -3.38 -13.89 0.16
C GLY A 138 -2.15 -13.73 -0.76
N ARG A 139 -0.97 -14.00 -0.21
CA ARG A 139 0.29 -13.85 -0.93
C ARG A 139 0.35 -14.70 -2.21
N ASP A 140 -0.05 -15.97 -2.14
CA ASP A 140 0.12 -16.89 -3.27
C ASP A 140 -0.78 -16.50 -4.45
N GLU A 141 -2.00 -16.05 -4.17
CA GLU A 141 -2.92 -15.53 -5.18
C GLU A 141 -2.41 -14.22 -5.80
N ASP A 142 -1.87 -13.30 -4.99
CA ASP A 142 -1.25 -12.07 -5.50
C ASP A 142 -0.02 -12.37 -6.37
N VAL A 143 0.85 -13.29 -5.95
CA VAL A 143 2.02 -13.74 -6.72
C VAL A 143 1.60 -14.40 -8.03
N ALA A 144 0.62 -15.31 -7.99
CA ALA A 144 0.10 -15.97 -9.19
C ALA A 144 -0.54 -14.96 -10.15
N HIS A 145 -1.25 -13.97 -9.63
CA HIS A 145 -1.86 -12.93 -10.44
C HIS A 145 -0.83 -12.05 -11.16
N ARG A 146 0.22 -11.64 -10.43
CA ARG A 146 1.36 -10.88 -10.98
C ARG A 146 2.11 -11.71 -12.03
N GLY A 147 2.44 -12.96 -11.70
CA GLY A 147 3.20 -13.87 -12.55
C GLY A 147 4.39 -13.18 -13.21
N ASP A 148 4.56 -13.41 -14.50
CA ASP A 148 5.61 -12.78 -15.31
C ASP A 148 5.24 -11.39 -15.87
N LYS A 149 4.06 -10.88 -15.54
CA LYS A 149 3.54 -9.60 -16.07
C LYS A 149 4.24 -8.39 -15.45
N LEU A 150 4.75 -8.55 -14.23
CA LEU A 150 5.46 -7.51 -13.49
C LEU A 150 6.78 -8.05 -12.95
N ARG A 151 7.86 -7.61 -13.56
CA ARG A 151 9.23 -7.81 -13.08
C ARG A 151 9.82 -6.44 -12.77
N PHE A 152 10.55 -6.37 -11.66
CA PHE A 152 11.37 -5.20 -11.37
C PHE A 152 12.53 -5.16 -12.35
N HIS A 153 12.79 -3.98 -12.91
CA HIS A 153 13.89 -3.75 -13.83
C HIS A 153 14.58 -2.43 -13.48
N LEU A 154 15.90 -2.46 -13.31
CA LEU A 154 16.71 -1.26 -13.08
C LEU A 154 16.86 -0.48 -14.39
N ILE A 155 16.73 0.84 -14.33
CA ILE A 155 16.99 1.69 -15.48
C ILE A 155 18.49 2.00 -15.50
N GLU A 156 19.14 1.80 -16.65
CA GLU A 156 20.58 1.99 -16.79
C GLU A 156 21.02 3.40 -16.33
N GLY A 157 22.05 3.44 -15.49
CA GLY A 157 22.59 4.69 -14.94
C GLY A 157 21.68 5.38 -13.91
N GLN A 158 20.66 4.69 -13.38
CA GLN A 158 19.76 5.23 -12.37
C GLN A 158 19.80 4.38 -11.09
N ASP A 159 20.26 4.99 -10.00
CA ASP A 159 20.14 4.39 -8.68
C ASP A 159 18.71 4.53 -8.17
N ARG A 160 18.16 3.43 -7.67
CA ARG A 160 16.88 3.43 -6.98
C ARG A 160 17.04 2.97 -5.54
N GLY A 161 16.91 3.92 -4.60
CA GLY A 161 16.74 3.62 -3.18
C GLY A 161 15.28 3.31 -2.83
N GLY A 162 15.02 2.09 -2.37
CA GLY A 162 13.81 1.67 -1.64
C GLY A 162 12.44 1.80 -2.33
N GLY A 163 11.41 1.51 -1.54
CA GLY A 163 9.99 1.61 -1.87
C GLY A 163 9.43 3.04 -1.87
N SER A 164 8.13 3.17 -2.18
CA SER A 164 7.48 4.49 -2.34
C SER A 164 7.49 5.33 -1.07
N THR A 165 7.39 4.70 0.10
CA THR A 165 7.39 5.39 1.40
C THR A 165 8.80 5.85 1.77
N TRP A 166 9.84 5.05 1.51
CA TRP A 166 11.25 5.47 1.64
C TRP A 166 11.54 6.72 0.79
N GLN A 167 11.14 6.68 -0.48
CA GLN A 167 11.33 7.81 -1.40
C GLN A 167 10.54 9.06 -0.98
N SER A 168 9.32 8.90 -0.45
CA SER A 168 8.50 10.01 0.02
C SER A 168 9.04 10.62 1.30
N PHE A 169 9.56 9.78 2.20
CA PHE A 169 10.17 10.20 3.46
C PHE A 169 11.42 11.04 3.21
N LEU A 170 12.34 10.58 2.36
CA LEU A 170 13.56 11.32 1.99
C LEU A 170 13.29 12.66 1.29
N ARG A 171 12.08 12.88 0.75
CA ARG A 171 11.70 14.11 0.05
C ARG A 171 11.00 15.13 0.96
N ASN A 172 11.14 15.02 2.29
CA ASN A 172 10.52 15.90 3.28
C ASN A 172 8.99 15.99 3.18
N ARG A 173 8.31 14.91 2.76
CA ARG A 173 6.83 14.80 2.81
C ARG A 173 6.33 13.67 3.73
N GLY A 174 7.14 13.23 4.69
CA GLY A 174 6.81 12.06 5.50
C GLY A 174 5.67 12.30 6.50
N SER A 175 4.99 11.18 6.85
CA SER A 175 3.73 10.97 7.59
C SER A 175 2.43 11.53 7.00
N ALA A 176 1.99 10.91 5.91
CA ALA A 176 0.56 10.72 5.72
C ALA A 176 0.22 9.24 5.62
N GLU A 177 0.99 8.46 4.85
CA GLU A 177 0.55 7.09 4.53
C GLU A 177 0.58 6.12 5.73
N THR A 178 1.54 6.20 6.65
CA THR A 178 1.62 5.26 7.80
C THR A 178 0.35 5.25 8.64
N ASP A 179 -0.27 6.42 8.85
CA ASP A 179 -1.52 6.54 9.62
C ASP A 179 -2.72 5.89 8.90
N TYR A 180 -2.66 5.78 7.57
CA TYR A 180 -3.66 5.09 6.76
C TYR A 180 -3.27 3.64 6.42
N LEU A 181 -2.07 3.19 6.84
CA LEU A 181 -1.57 1.83 6.67
C LEU A 181 -1.53 1.10 8.01
N ASN A 182 -0.46 1.27 8.78
CA ASN A 182 -0.37 0.72 10.14
C ASN A 182 -1.46 1.31 11.05
N GLY A 183 -1.76 2.60 10.91
CA GLY A 183 -2.83 3.25 11.68
C GLY A 183 -4.24 2.70 11.35
N GLU A 184 -4.47 2.19 10.13
CA GLU A 184 -5.72 1.49 9.79
C GLU A 184 -5.84 0.18 10.58
N ILE A 185 -4.73 -0.56 10.70
CA ILE A 185 -4.70 -1.78 11.53
C ILE A 185 -4.92 -1.44 13.01
N VAL A 186 -4.30 -0.38 13.52
CA VAL A 186 -4.50 0.10 14.90
C VAL A 186 -5.96 0.53 15.14
N LEU A 187 -6.58 1.21 14.18
CA LEU A 187 -7.99 1.58 14.23
C LEU A 187 -8.89 0.33 14.30
N LEU A 188 -8.69 -0.63 13.39
CA LEU A 188 -9.43 -1.89 13.40
C LEU A 188 -9.24 -2.66 14.71
N GLY A 189 -8.01 -2.73 15.21
CA GLY A 189 -7.70 -3.36 16.50
C GLY A 189 -8.49 -2.74 17.64
N ARG A 190 -8.49 -1.40 17.75
CA ARG A 190 -9.28 -0.68 18.77
C ARG A 190 -10.78 -0.94 18.64
N LEU A 191 -11.33 -0.95 17.43
CA LEU A 191 -12.75 -1.18 17.17
C LEU A 191 -13.19 -2.64 17.44
N ARG A 192 -12.25 -3.59 17.37
CA ARG A 192 -12.51 -5.03 17.51
C ARG A 192 -11.95 -5.65 18.80
N GLY A 193 -11.28 -4.86 19.64
CA GLY A 193 -10.63 -5.36 20.86
C GLY A 193 -9.43 -6.28 20.57
N ILE A 194 -8.77 -6.12 19.43
CA ILE A 194 -7.58 -6.89 19.05
C ILE A 194 -6.32 -6.04 19.33
N PRO A 195 -5.37 -6.53 20.13
CA PRO A 195 -4.10 -5.85 20.35
C PRO A 195 -3.30 -5.69 19.05
N THR A 196 -2.74 -4.50 18.84
CA THR A 196 -1.91 -4.16 17.67
C THR A 196 -0.61 -3.44 18.07
N PRO A 197 0.15 -3.92 19.08
CA PRO A 197 1.32 -3.21 19.61
C PRO A 197 2.40 -2.94 18.55
N ALA A 198 2.69 -3.90 17.66
CA ALA A 198 3.70 -3.74 16.61
C ALA A 198 3.30 -2.64 15.61
N ASN A 199 2.06 -2.63 15.14
CA ASN A 199 1.57 -1.59 14.24
C ASN A 199 1.51 -0.22 14.94
N ALA A 200 1.08 -0.18 16.20
CA ALA A 200 1.02 1.05 16.99
C ALA A 200 2.42 1.62 17.27
N PHE A 201 3.40 0.75 17.53
CA PHE A 201 4.80 1.14 17.69
C PHE A 201 5.34 1.77 16.41
N LEU A 202 5.17 1.12 15.24
CA LEU A 202 5.64 1.67 13.97
C LEU A 202 4.96 2.99 13.62
N GLN A 203 3.66 3.14 13.90
CA GLN A 203 2.96 4.40 13.73
C GLN A 203 3.63 5.53 14.54
N ARG A 204 3.90 5.30 15.84
CA ARG A 204 4.57 6.28 16.69
C ARG A 204 6.03 6.52 16.29
N LEU A 205 6.75 5.47 15.89
CA LEU A 205 8.14 5.59 15.42
C LEU A 205 8.22 6.50 14.19
N MET A 206 7.33 6.33 13.21
CA MET A 206 7.30 7.16 12.02
C MET A 206 7.01 8.63 12.35
N HIS A 207 6.13 8.91 13.32
CA HIS A 207 5.92 10.28 13.81
C HIS A 207 7.18 10.86 14.48
N ARG A 208 7.86 10.08 15.33
CA ARG A 208 9.12 10.53 15.97
C ARG A 208 10.20 10.84 14.93
N MET A 209 10.43 9.95 13.96
CA MET A 209 11.45 10.13 12.92
C MET A 209 11.25 11.39 12.06
N LEU A 210 10.06 12.00 12.05
CA LEU A 210 9.81 13.23 11.30
C LEU A 210 10.09 14.51 12.06
N VAL A 211 10.06 14.45 13.38
CA VAL A 211 10.26 15.62 14.23
C VAL A 211 11.72 15.70 14.66
N ASP A 212 12.21 14.67 15.34
CA ASP A 212 13.52 14.65 16.00
C ASP A 212 14.13 13.24 16.17
N GLY A 213 13.52 12.23 15.56
CA GLY A 213 13.92 10.84 15.70
C GLY A 213 15.13 10.43 14.85
N PRO A 214 15.47 9.12 14.86
CA PRO A 214 16.58 8.58 14.08
C PRO A 214 16.44 8.87 12.58
N ALA A 215 17.57 9.00 11.89
CA ALA A 215 17.57 9.19 10.45
C ALA A 215 16.99 7.95 9.72
N PRO A 216 16.38 8.11 8.54
CA PRO A 216 15.93 6.98 7.73
C PRO A 216 17.05 5.95 7.51
N GLY A 217 16.73 4.68 7.73
CA GLY A 217 17.66 3.56 7.60
C GLY A 217 18.83 3.57 8.58
N SER A 218 18.72 4.31 9.68
CA SER A 218 19.77 4.31 10.71
C SER A 218 19.65 3.17 11.71
N MET A 219 18.53 2.44 11.73
CA MET A 219 18.33 1.29 12.62
C MET A 219 18.73 -0.01 11.93
N SER A 220 19.29 -0.95 12.68
CA SER A 220 19.34 -2.35 12.29
C SER A 220 17.99 -3.05 12.53
N HIS A 221 17.82 -4.23 11.93
CA HIS A 221 16.64 -5.06 12.20
C HIS A 221 16.53 -5.48 13.66
N ASP A 222 17.65 -5.84 14.29
CA ASP A 222 17.68 -6.29 15.69
C ASP A 222 17.33 -5.13 16.64
N GLU A 223 17.82 -3.93 16.36
CA GLU A 223 17.45 -2.72 17.12
C GLU A 223 15.96 -2.39 16.96
N LEU A 224 15.40 -2.55 15.75
CA LEU A 224 13.96 -2.33 15.54
C LEU A 224 13.12 -3.33 16.35
N VAL A 225 13.47 -4.61 16.30
CA VAL A 225 12.75 -5.66 17.05
C VAL A 225 12.90 -5.45 18.55
N ALA A 226 14.10 -5.15 19.04
CA ALA A 226 14.33 -4.88 20.46
C ALA A 226 13.54 -3.64 20.94
N ALA A 227 13.45 -2.60 20.10
CA ALA A 227 12.64 -1.42 20.41
C ALA A 227 11.13 -1.73 20.42
N MET A 228 10.66 -2.63 19.56
CA MET A 228 9.28 -3.13 19.60
C MET A 228 8.99 -3.94 20.86
N ASP A 229 9.93 -4.75 21.33
CA ASP A 229 9.79 -5.55 22.56
C ASP A 229 9.76 -4.67 23.81
N ALA A 230 10.56 -3.60 23.84
CA ALA A 230 10.62 -2.66 24.97
C ALA A 230 9.39 -1.74 25.11
N ASP A 231 8.51 -1.70 24.11
CA ASP A 231 7.32 -0.84 24.06
C ASP A 231 6.03 -1.57 24.51
N GLN A 232 6.12 -2.87 24.76
CA GLN A 232 5.01 -3.72 25.25
C GLN A 232 4.90 -3.70 26.78
#